data_AF-A0A4Y2T212-F1
#
_entry.id   AF-A0A4Y2T212-F1
#
_cell.length_a   1.000
_cell.length_b   1.000
_cell.length_c   1.000
_cell.angle_alpha   90.00
_cell.angle_beta   90.00
_cell.angle_gamma   90.00
#
_symmetry.space_group_name_H-M   'P 1'
#
loop_
_entity.id
_entity.type
_entity.pdbx_description
1 polymer ?
#
loop_
_entity_poly.entity_id
_entity_poly.type
_entity_poly.pdbx_seq_one_letter_code
_entity_poly.pdbx_strand_id
1 'polypeptide(L)'
;MSLSDHRYIETTIASTVANQFYKRYKTRHGNHLRFLNILGKEIFHLEKKIKAARNLGELNNATIELQTLIINACNKSFKIKKQLLITKPNWWTEQLEIHRKKVRALRRRAQRAPEIERQARYLVFKKEKAKYKRHIKQARNMDWRKFCSAASHPYGKQYKAAFRKSVFPSQIPYLMNGDPKRSLQEAAQNILDQIFHSPAIPTNYNLTTSTQPPDPPFSPKKSRW
;
A
#
# COMPACT_ATOMS: atom_id res chain seq x y z
N MET A 1 -5.39 -52.77 -25.65
CA MET A 1 -5.93 -52.30 -24.36
C MET A 1 -4.77 -51.68 -23.59
N SER A 2 -4.76 -50.37 -23.38
CA SER A 2 -3.60 -49.67 -22.82
C SER A 2 -4.04 -48.48 -21.97
N LEU A 3 -3.58 -48.50 -20.70
CA LEU A 3 -3.29 -47.35 -19.82
C LEU A 3 -4.52 -46.65 -19.19
N SER A 4 -4.50 -46.20 -17.94
CA SER A 4 -3.43 -46.02 -16.96
C SER A 4 -4.06 -45.95 -15.57
N ASP A 5 -3.42 -46.59 -14.60
CA ASP A 5 -3.80 -46.55 -13.19
C ASP A 5 -3.43 -45.17 -12.60
N HIS A 6 -4.38 -44.24 -12.56
CA HIS A 6 -4.17 -42.91 -12.01
C HIS A 6 -4.45 -42.95 -10.50
N ARG A 7 -3.41 -43.20 -9.69
CA ARG A 7 -3.43 -42.88 -8.24
C ARG A 7 -3.60 -41.37 -8.08
N TYR A 8 -4.80 -40.94 -7.71
CA TYR A 8 -5.03 -39.56 -7.30
C TYR A 8 -4.36 -39.31 -5.95
N ILE A 9 -3.50 -38.29 -5.89
CA ILE A 9 -3.03 -37.74 -4.62
C ILE A 9 -4.03 -36.66 -4.21
N GLU A 10 -4.87 -36.99 -3.24
CA GLU A 10 -5.78 -36.03 -2.62
C GLU A 10 -4.99 -35.16 -1.65
N THR A 11 -4.96 -33.85 -1.89
CA THR A 11 -4.34 -32.87 -0.99
C THR A 11 -5.41 -31.92 -0.48
N THR A 12 -5.82 -32.13 0.77
CA THR A 12 -6.76 -31.25 1.47
C THR A 12 -6.00 -30.03 1.97
N ILE A 13 -6.14 -28.91 1.27
CA ILE A 13 -5.65 -27.63 1.78
C ILE A 13 -6.65 -27.16 2.84
N ALA A 14 -6.39 -27.49 4.10
CA ALA A 14 -7.06 -26.86 5.24
C ALA A 14 -6.55 -25.42 5.38
N SER A 15 -7.01 -24.53 4.50
CA SER A 15 -6.69 -23.12 4.60
C SER A 15 -7.80 -22.39 5.34
N THR A 16 -7.78 -22.43 6.66
CA THR A 16 -8.05 -21.19 7.39
C THR A 16 -6.82 -20.32 7.21
N VAL A 17 -6.72 -19.61 6.08
CA VAL A 17 -5.81 -18.47 6.01
C VAL A 17 -6.39 -17.39 6.91
N ALA A 18 -6.21 -17.56 8.23
CA ALA A 18 -6.10 -16.39 9.08
C ALA A 18 -4.94 -15.61 8.46
N ASN A 19 -5.25 -14.46 7.85
CA ASN A 19 -4.24 -13.55 7.30
C ASN A 19 -3.12 -13.38 8.32
N GLN A 20 -2.04 -14.14 8.17
CA GLN A 20 -0.88 -14.04 9.05
C GLN A 20 -0.13 -12.81 8.58
N PHE A 21 -0.48 -11.67 9.19
CA PHE A 21 0.32 -10.46 9.10
C PHE A 21 1.77 -10.83 9.41
N TYR A 22 2.69 -10.60 8.49
CA TYR A 22 4.10 -10.63 8.83
C TYR A 22 4.38 -9.46 9.79
N LYS A 23 4.70 -9.78 11.05
CA LYS A 23 5.12 -8.78 12.05
C LYS A 23 6.41 -8.13 11.54
N ARG A 24 6.33 -6.87 11.09
CA ARG A 24 7.51 -6.10 10.67
C ARG A 24 8.06 -5.30 11.84
N TYR A 25 9.17 -5.76 12.41
CA TYR A 25 9.89 -5.05 13.47
C TYR A 25 10.63 -3.83 12.92
N LYS A 26 10.65 -2.73 13.68
CA LYS A 26 11.40 -1.51 13.38
C LYS A 26 12.88 -1.64 13.76
N THR A 27 13.60 -2.60 13.15
CA THR A 27 15.00 -2.91 13.50
C THR A 27 15.96 -1.75 13.24
N ARG A 28 15.71 -0.90 12.23
CA ARG A 28 16.59 0.26 11.91
C ARG A 28 16.53 1.41 12.92
N HIS A 29 15.64 1.37 13.91
CA HIS A 29 15.39 2.49 14.83
C HIS A 29 15.97 2.27 16.24
N GLY A 30 16.96 1.37 16.39
CA GLY A 30 17.64 1.11 17.67
C GLY A 30 17.05 -0.06 18.46
N ASN A 31 17.37 -0.13 19.77
CA ASN A 31 17.02 -1.20 20.72
C ASN A 31 17.69 -2.56 20.52
N HIS A 32 18.73 -2.65 19.68
CA HIS A 32 19.50 -3.88 19.51
C HIS A 32 20.14 -4.36 20.82
N LEU A 33 20.63 -3.45 21.66
CA LEU A 33 21.24 -3.81 22.94
C LEU A 33 20.22 -4.51 23.88
N ARG A 34 18.98 -4.03 23.90
CA ARG A 34 17.89 -4.67 24.66
C ARG A 34 17.56 -6.05 24.11
N PHE A 35 17.57 -6.21 22.79
CA PHE A 35 17.40 -7.52 22.14
C PHE A 35 18.51 -8.50 22.53
N LEU A 36 19.77 -8.06 22.44
CA LEU A 36 20.92 -8.88 22.81
C LEU A 36 20.90 -9.25 24.30
N ASN A 37 20.53 -8.33 25.19
CA ASN A 37 20.42 -8.62 26.62
C ASN A 37 19.31 -9.64 26.96
N ILE A 38 18.21 -9.64 26.20
CA ILE A 38 17.13 -10.62 26.41
C ILE A 38 17.53 -11.98 25.81
N LEU A 39 18.08 -11.97 24.60
CA LEU A 39 18.48 -13.20 23.92
C LEU A 39 19.67 -13.88 24.63
N GLY A 40 20.67 -13.09 25.05
CA GLY A 40 21.89 -13.57 25.67
C GLY A 40 21.69 -14.30 26.99
N LYS A 41 20.60 -14.02 27.73
CA LYS A 41 20.26 -14.75 28.98
C LYS A 41 19.87 -16.19 28.73
N GLU A 42 19.20 -16.47 27.62
CA GLU A 42 18.57 -17.76 27.34
C GLU A 42 19.36 -18.58 26.30
N ILE A 43 20.28 -17.93 25.55
CA ILE A 43 20.98 -18.57 24.43
C ILE A 43 21.91 -19.70 24.88
N PHE A 44 22.50 -19.59 26.08
CA PHE A 44 23.38 -20.61 26.64
C PHE A 44 22.64 -21.91 26.95
N HIS A 45 21.43 -21.82 27.51
CA HIS A 45 20.59 -23.00 27.78
C HIS A 45 20.20 -23.73 26.50
N LEU A 46 19.90 -22.96 25.47
CA LEU A 46 19.53 -23.50 24.17
C LEU A 46 20.73 -24.16 23.46
N GLU A 47 21.91 -23.55 23.53
CA GLU A 47 23.15 -24.15 22.99
C GLU A 47 23.44 -25.51 23.64
N LYS A 48 23.26 -25.61 24.97
CA LYS A 48 23.40 -26.87 25.71
C LYS A 48 22.38 -27.92 25.24
N LYS A 49 21.13 -27.54 25.00
CA LYS A 49 20.09 -28.45 24.47
C LYS A 49 20.42 -28.94 23.06
N ILE A 50 20.90 -28.07 22.18
CA ILE A 50 21.30 -28.44 20.82
C ILE A 50 22.47 -29.44 20.85
N LYS A 51 23.49 -29.20 21.69
CA LYS A 51 24.63 -30.11 21.85
C LYS A 51 24.24 -31.48 22.45
N ALA A 52 23.20 -31.51 23.28
CA ALA A 52 22.74 -32.73 23.94
C ALA A 52 21.73 -33.54 23.11
N ALA A 53 21.20 -32.99 22.00
CA ALA A 53 20.17 -33.64 21.19
C ALA A 53 20.71 -34.91 20.51
N ARG A 54 19.97 -36.02 20.66
CA ARG A 54 20.36 -37.35 20.12
C ARG A 54 19.45 -37.84 18.99
N ASN A 55 18.35 -37.14 18.74
CA ASN A 55 17.38 -37.50 17.71
C ASN A 55 16.75 -36.26 17.05
N LEU A 56 16.07 -36.51 15.94
CA LEU A 56 15.41 -35.47 15.14
C LEU A 56 14.31 -34.73 15.91
N GLY A 57 13.59 -35.42 16.81
CA GLY A 57 12.53 -34.81 17.61
C GLY A 57 13.07 -33.76 18.59
N GLU A 58 14.15 -34.09 19.30
CA GLU A 58 14.85 -33.16 20.20
C GLU A 58 15.42 -31.95 19.44
N LEU A 59 15.97 -32.17 18.26
CA LEU A 59 16.49 -31.08 17.42
C LEU A 59 15.37 -30.16 16.90
N ASN A 60 14.23 -30.72 16.49
CA ASN A 60 13.06 -29.95 16.08
C ASN A 60 12.49 -29.13 17.25
N ASN A 61 12.42 -29.72 18.44
CA ASN A 61 11.99 -29.01 19.64
C ASN A 61 12.93 -27.85 19.99
N ALA A 62 14.24 -28.07 19.96
CA ALA A 62 15.23 -27.01 20.16
C ALA A 62 15.08 -25.89 19.11
N THR A 63 14.77 -26.23 17.87
CA THR A 63 14.52 -25.24 16.80
C THR A 63 13.26 -24.41 17.06
N ILE A 64 12.18 -25.04 17.52
CA ILE A 64 10.94 -24.33 17.90
C ILE A 64 11.19 -23.41 19.10
N GLU A 65 11.95 -23.86 20.09
CA GLU A 65 12.35 -23.06 21.24
C GLU A 65 13.20 -21.85 20.80
N LEU A 66 14.18 -22.05 19.91
CA LEU A 66 14.99 -20.97 19.32
C LEU A 66 14.11 -19.91 18.64
N GLN A 67 13.20 -20.35 17.77
CA GLN A 67 12.30 -19.46 17.05
C GLN A 67 11.43 -18.67 18.03
N THR A 68 10.87 -19.34 19.03
CA THR A 68 10.03 -18.71 20.07
C THR A 68 10.82 -17.68 20.87
N LEU A 69 12.05 -18.00 21.24
CA LEU A 69 12.95 -17.13 21.97
C LEU A 69 13.28 -15.86 21.16
N ILE A 70 13.66 -16.02 19.89
CA ILE A 70 13.96 -14.91 18.98
C ILE A 70 12.72 -14.03 18.81
N ILE A 71 11.54 -14.61 18.61
CA ILE A 71 10.28 -13.87 18.45
C ILE A 71 9.95 -13.09 19.73
N ASN A 72 10.11 -13.70 20.91
CA ASN A 72 9.87 -13.05 22.20
C ASN A 72 10.83 -11.88 22.44
N ALA A 73 12.14 -12.10 22.19
CA ALA A 73 13.15 -11.05 22.28
C ALA A 73 12.84 -9.90 21.31
N CYS A 74 12.42 -10.20 20.08
CA CYS A 74 11.99 -9.19 19.10
C CYS A 74 10.78 -8.39 19.58
N ASN A 75 9.73 -9.05 20.09
CA ASN A 75 8.51 -8.39 20.58
C ASN A 75 8.80 -7.44 21.75
N LYS A 76 9.71 -7.82 22.65
CA LYS A 76 10.09 -7.00 23.82
C LYS A 76 11.01 -5.83 23.46
N SER A 77 11.76 -5.93 22.35
CA SER A 77 12.81 -4.96 22.02
C SER A 77 12.39 -3.97 20.94
N PHE A 78 11.67 -4.43 19.91
CA PHE A 78 11.35 -3.62 18.75
C PHE A 78 9.87 -3.25 18.68
N LYS A 79 9.60 -2.00 18.31
CA LYS A 79 8.24 -1.57 17.97
C LYS A 79 7.79 -2.26 16.67
N ILE A 80 6.57 -2.79 16.67
CA ILE A 80 5.98 -3.41 15.48
C ILE A 80 5.40 -2.31 14.58
N LYS A 81 5.82 -2.27 13.31
CA LYS A 81 5.16 -1.44 12.31
C LYS A 81 3.86 -2.14 11.91
N LYS A 82 2.72 -1.47 12.15
CA LYS A 82 1.46 -1.85 11.52
C LYS A 82 1.61 -1.61 10.01
N GLN A 83 1.98 -2.64 9.27
CA GLN A 83 1.94 -2.58 7.82
C GLN A 83 0.47 -2.59 7.43
N LEU A 84 0.00 -1.52 6.78
CA LEU A 84 -1.31 -1.53 6.15
C LEU A 84 -1.28 -2.68 5.14
N LEU A 85 -2.23 -3.60 5.30
CA LEU A 85 -2.47 -4.64 4.33
C LEU A 85 -2.50 -3.99 2.94
N ILE A 86 -1.90 -4.64 1.95
CA ILE A 86 -2.45 -4.51 0.59
C ILE A 86 -3.81 -5.19 0.70
N THR A 87 -4.79 -4.44 1.20
CA THR A 87 -6.17 -4.89 1.22
C THR A 87 -6.52 -5.17 -0.22
N LYS A 88 -7.27 -6.25 -0.46
CA LYS A 88 -7.99 -6.37 -1.72
C LYS A 88 -8.64 -5.00 -1.95
N PRO A 89 -8.45 -4.38 -3.14
CA PRO A 89 -9.01 -3.06 -3.37
C PRO A 89 -10.49 -3.10 -2.98
N ASN A 90 -10.99 -2.06 -2.31
CA ASN A 90 -12.35 -2.05 -1.79
C ASN A 90 -13.41 -2.33 -2.88
N TRP A 91 -13.11 -2.00 -4.13
CA TRP A 91 -13.93 -2.30 -5.29
C TRP A 91 -13.93 -3.76 -5.77
N TRP A 92 -13.05 -4.63 -5.25
CA TRP A 92 -12.97 -6.04 -5.66
C TRP A 92 -13.98 -6.89 -4.92
N THR A 93 -15.03 -7.32 -5.62
CA THR A 93 -16.12 -8.13 -5.05
C THR A 93 -16.01 -9.59 -5.45
N GLU A 94 -16.67 -10.47 -4.70
CA GLU A 94 -16.80 -11.89 -5.05
C GLU A 94 -17.47 -12.09 -6.42
N GLN A 95 -18.44 -11.24 -6.77
CA GLN A 95 -19.09 -11.25 -8.09
C GLN A 95 -18.11 -10.97 -9.24
N LEU A 96 -17.13 -10.08 -9.05
CA LEU A 96 -16.07 -9.85 -10.03
C LEU A 96 -15.12 -11.06 -10.14
N GLU A 97 -14.88 -11.75 -9.03
CA GLU A 97 -14.09 -12.97 -9.00
C GLU A 97 -14.78 -14.12 -9.76
N ILE A 98 -16.09 -14.31 -9.54
CA ILE A 98 -16.92 -15.28 -10.25
C ILE A 98 -16.89 -14.99 -11.75
N HIS A 99 -17.12 -13.73 -12.16
CA HIS A 99 -17.06 -13.35 -13.57
C HIS A 99 -15.67 -13.56 -14.18
N ARG A 100 -14.59 -13.26 -13.43
CA ARG A 100 -13.21 -13.52 -13.86
C ARG A 100 -12.98 -15.01 -14.13
N LYS A 101 -13.43 -15.88 -13.21
CA LYS A 101 -13.36 -17.34 -13.37
C LYS A 101 -14.17 -17.81 -14.58
N LYS A 102 -15.39 -17.30 -14.77
CA LYS A 102 -16.26 -17.59 -15.93
C LYS A 102 -15.57 -17.22 -17.25
N VAL A 103 -15.06 -15.99 -17.37
CA VAL A 103 -14.35 -15.52 -18.58
C VAL A 103 -13.10 -16.36 -18.87
N ARG A 104 -12.34 -16.74 -17.83
CA ARG A 104 -11.19 -17.65 -17.99
C ARG A 104 -11.59 -19.04 -18.45
N ALA A 105 -12.68 -19.59 -17.92
CA ALA A 105 -13.21 -20.89 -18.34
C ALA A 105 -13.67 -20.85 -19.80
N LEU A 106 -14.41 -19.80 -20.20
CA LEU A 106 -14.86 -19.61 -21.59
C LEU A 106 -13.67 -19.49 -22.56
N ARG A 107 -12.62 -18.73 -22.20
CA ARG A 107 -11.40 -18.65 -23.01
C ARG A 107 -10.76 -20.03 -23.20
N ARG A 108 -10.60 -20.78 -22.11
CA ARG A 108 -9.98 -22.11 -22.13
C ARG A 108 -10.78 -23.11 -22.97
N ARG A 109 -12.11 -23.03 -22.92
CA ARG A 109 -13.02 -23.87 -23.74
C ARG A 109 -12.94 -23.48 -25.22
N ALA A 110 -12.95 -22.19 -25.55
CA ALA A 110 -12.83 -21.72 -26.93
C ALA A 110 -11.49 -22.13 -27.57
N GLN A 111 -10.39 -22.05 -26.81
CA GLN A 111 -9.06 -22.45 -27.29
C GLN A 111 -8.92 -23.96 -27.58
N ARG A 112 -9.64 -24.80 -26.83
CA ARG A 112 -9.62 -26.26 -26.99
C ARG A 112 -10.68 -26.80 -27.96
N ALA A 113 -11.53 -25.92 -28.49
CA ALA A 113 -12.62 -26.33 -29.36
C ALA A 113 -12.12 -26.68 -30.78
N PRO A 114 -12.80 -27.62 -31.47
CA PRO A 114 -12.57 -27.88 -32.88
C PRO A 114 -12.93 -26.65 -33.72
N GLU A 115 -12.29 -26.51 -34.89
CA GLU A 115 -12.31 -25.26 -35.69
C GLU A 115 -13.72 -24.78 -36.04
N ILE A 116 -14.62 -25.73 -36.35
CA ILE A 116 -16.03 -25.47 -36.70
C ILE A 116 -16.76 -24.69 -35.59
N GLU A 117 -16.56 -25.08 -34.33
CA GLU A 117 -17.24 -24.45 -33.19
C GLU A 117 -16.44 -23.31 -32.55
N ARG A 118 -15.15 -23.24 -32.86
CA ARG A 118 -14.19 -22.32 -32.24
C ARG A 118 -14.64 -20.87 -32.38
N GLN A 119 -15.10 -20.48 -33.58
CA GLN A 119 -15.53 -19.12 -33.86
C GLN A 119 -16.75 -18.72 -33.00
N ALA A 120 -17.77 -19.58 -32.95
CA ALA A 120 -18.96 -19.35 -32.12
C ALA A 120 -18.62 -19.25 -30.62
N ARG A 121 -17.74 -20.13 -30.12
CA ARG A 121 -17.28 -20.10 -28.73
C ARG A 121 -16.46 -18.84 -28.41
N TYR A 122 -15.66 -18.35 -29.35
CA TYR A 122 -14.95 -17.08 -29.21
C TYR A 122 -15.88 -15.87 -29.18
N LEU A 123 -16.97 -15.87 -29.95
CA LEU A 123 -17.98 -14.80 -29.88
C LEU A 123 -18.60 -14.71 -28.48
N VAL A 124 -18.97 -15.86 -27.88
CA VAL A 124 -19.48 -15.92 -26.50
C VAL A 124 -18.42 -15.40 -25.51
N PHE A 125 -17.17 -15.84 -25.62
CA PHE A 125 -16.08 -15.36 -24.77
C PHE A 125 -15.89 -13.84 -24.89
N LYS A 126 -15.87 -13.28 -26.11
CA LYS A 126 -15.71 -11.84 -26.35
C LYS A 126 -16.84 -11.04 -25.68
N LYS A 127 -18.09 -11.50 -25.83
CA LYS A 127 -19.27 -10.87 -25.19
C LYS A 127 -19.17 -10.87 -23.67
N GLU A 128 -18.85 -12.01 -23.05
CA GLU A 128 -18.73 -12.11 -21.59
C GLU A 128 -17.50 -11.35 -21.05
N LYS A 129 -16.38 -11.32 -21.80
CA LYS A 129 -15.21 -10.51 -21.47
C LYS A 129 -15.54 -9.01 -21.50
N ALA A 130 -16.33 -8.56 -22.47
CA ALA A 130 -16.78 -7.17 -22.54
C ALA A 130 -17.64 -6.78 -21.33
N LYS A 131 -18.61 -7.65 -20.94
CA LYS A 131 -19.39 -7.47 -19.71
C LYS A 131 -18.51 -7.39 -18.46
N TYR A 132 -17.55 -8.32 -18.32
CA TYR A 132 -16.61 -8.31 -17.20
C TYR A 132 -15.80 -7.01 -17.14
N LYS A 133 -15.25 -6.53 -18.27
CA LYS A 133 -14.55 -5.24 -18.34
C LYS A 133 -15.43 -4.07 -17.92
N ARG A 134 -16.70 -4.06 -18.36
CA ARG A 134 -17.69 -3.04 -17.97
C ARG A 134 -17.90 -3.04 -16.46
N HIS A 135 -18.10 -4.21 -15.85
CA HIS A 135 -18.29 -4.33 -14.40
C HIS A 135 -17.05 -3.90 -13.61
N ILE A 136 -15.83 -4.21 -14.08
CA ILE A 136 -14.60 -3.72 -13.46
C ILE A 136 -14.54 -2.19 -13.49
N LYS A 137 -14.85 -1.57 -14.64
CA LYS A 137 -14.86 -0.10 -14.76
C LYS A 137 -15.91 0.52 -13.83
N GLN A 138 -17.11 -0.06 -13.79
CA GLN A 138 -18.19 0.39 -12.90
C GLN A 138 -17.78 0.29 -11.42
N ALA A 139 -17.25 -0.85 -10.98
CA ALA A 139 -16.83 -1.05 -9.59
C ALA A 139 -15.74 -0.05 -9.18
N ARG A 140 -14.73 0.15 -10.02
CA ARG A 140 -13.67 1.15 -9.77
C ARG A 140 -14.23 2.56 -9.70
N ASN A 141 -15.12 2.93 -10.62
CA ASN A 141 -15.72 4.27 -10.65
C ASN A 141 -16.62 4.52 -9.44
N MET A 142 -17.42 3.54 -9.03
CA MET A 142 -18.27 3.67 -7.83
C MET A 142 -17.45 3.81 -6.57
N ASP A 143 -16.38 3.03 -6.42
CA ASP A 143 -15.49 3.11 -5.26
C ASP A 143 -14.74 4.44 -5.23
N TRP A 144 -14.26 4.92 -6.38
CA TRP A 144 -13.67 6.24 -6.49
C TRP A 144 -14.67 7.35 -6.15
N ARG A 145 -15.90 7.25 -6.65
CA ARG A 145 -16.98 8.19 -6.32
C ARG A 145 -17.25 8.22 -4.82
N LYS A 146 -17.39 7.05 -4.19
CA LYS A 146 -17.59 6.92 -2.74
C LYS A 146 -16.41 7.52 -1.96
N PHE A 147 -15.18 7.25 -2.40
CA PHE A 147 -13.97 7.81 -1.80
C PHE A 147 -13.94 9.35 -1.88
N CYS A 148 -14.28 9.91 -3.04
CA CYS A 148 -14.39 11.36 -3.25
C CYS A 148 -15.54 11.99 -2.45
N SER A 149 -16.71 11.35 -2.39
CA SER A 149 -17.87 11.85 -1.64
C SER A 149 -17.64 11.87 -0.13
N ALA A 150 -16.73 11.04 0.39
CA ALA A 150 -16.33 11.06 1.80
C ALA A 150 -15.31 12.18 2.13
N ALA A 151 -15.01 13.10 1.21
CA ALA A 151 -14.08 14.20 1.45
C ALA A 151 -14.71 15.30 2.28
N SER A 152 -14.14 15.55 3.47
CA SER A 152 -14.51 16.72 4.28
C SER A 152 -13.77 18.00 3.85
N HIS A 153 -12.59 17.85 3.21
CA HIS A 153 -11.73 18.97 2.83
C HIS A 153 -11.43 18.94 1.33
N PRO A 154 -11.65 20.04 0.59
CA PRO A 154 -11.40 20.11 -0.86
C PRO A 154 -9.98 19.70 -1.28
N TYR A 155 -8.97 20.03 -0.45
CA TYR A 155 -7.55 19.71 -0.70
C TYR A 155 -7.01 18.58 0.18
N GLY A 156 -7.91 17.75 0.71
CA GLY A 156 -7.61 16.67 1.64
C GLY A 156 -6.98 15.44 0.98
N LYS A 157 -7.17 14.28 1.63
CA LYS A 157 -6.63 12.98 1.18
C LYS A 157 -7.05 12.62 -0.25
N GLN A 158 -8.28 12.95 -0.62
CA GLN A 158 -8.87 12.63 -1.91
C GLN A 158 -8.23 13.41 -3.05
N TYR A 159 -8.08 14.73 -2.87
CA TYR A 159 -7.35 15.60 -3.81
C TYR A 159 -5.91 15.13 -3.97
N LYS A 160 -5.23 14.81 -2.86
CA LYS A 160 -3.86 14.27 -2.91
C LYS A 160 -3.81 12.95 -3.66
N ALA A 161 -4.76 12.03 -3.46
CA ALA A 161 -4.79 10.76 -4.18
C ALA A 161 -5.05 10.92 -5.69
N ALA A 162 -5.83 11.93 -6.10
CA ALA A 162 -6.18 12.19 -7.49
C ALA A 162 -5.05 12.89 -8.27
N PHE A 163 -4.42 13.88 -7.62
CA PHE A 163 -3.52 14.82 -8.29
C PHE A 163 -2.06 14.70 -7.86
N ARG A 164 -1.77 14.20 -6.64
CA ARG A 164 -0.40 13.84 -6.29
C ARG A 164 -0.09 12.45 -6.84
N LYS A 165 0.36 12.41 -8.10
CA LYS A 165 1.56 11.62 -8.37
C LYS A 165 2.58 12.09 -7.33
N SER A 166 3.23 11.22 -6.57
CA SER A 166 4.30 11.68 -5.69
C SER A 166 5.41 12.26 -6.57
N VAL A 167 5.32 13.55 -6.89
CA VAL A 167 6.41 14.29 -7.49
C VAL A 167 7.41 14.38 -6.35
N PHE A 168 8.42 13.52 -6.41
CA PHE A 168 9.51 13.60 -5.45
C PHE A 168 10.11 15.02 -5.54
N PRO A 169 10.59 15.62 -4.45
CA PRO A 169 11.26 16.92 -4.52
C PRO A 169 12.32 16.97 -5.65
N SER A 170 13.01 15.85 -5.88
CA SER A 170 13.96 15.68 -6.98
C SER A 170 13.38 15.81 -8.40
N GLN A 171 12.06 15.70 -8.59
CA GLN A 171 11.38 15.81 -9.88
C GLN A 171 10.86 17.23 -10.17
N ILE A 172 10.88 18.12 -9.17
CA ILE A 172 10.42 19.51 -9.32
C ILE A 172 11.27 20.30 -10.34
N PRO A 173 12.62 20.20 -10.34
CA PRO A 173 13.45 20.92 -11.32
C PRO A 173 13.14 20.52 -12.78
N TYR A 174 12.83 19.23 -13.00
CA TYR A 174 12.58 18.67 -14.33
C TYR A 174 11.27 19.15 -14.97
N LEU A 175 10.25 19.44 -14.15
CA LEU A 175 8.92 19.83 -14.64
C LEU A 175 8.84 21.30 -15.05
N MET A 176 9.75 22.14 -14.54
CA MET A 176 9.65 23.58 -14.73
C MET A 176 10.41 24.10 -15.94
N ASN A 177 11.54 23.51 -16.36
CA ASN A 177 12.27 23.91 -17.58
C ASN A 177 13.28 22.86 -18.12
N GLY A 178 13.15 21.58 -17.74
CA GLY A 178 13.99 20.50 -18.27
C GLY A 178 15.46 20.49 -17.84
N ASP A 179 15.95 21.49 -17.10
CA ASP A 179 17.36 21.59 -16.72
C ASP A 179 17.61 21.01 -15.31
N PRO A 180 18.26 19.84 -15.19
CA PRO A 180 18.38 19.09 -13.93
C PRO A 180 19.37 19.69 -12.93
N LYS A 181 20.06 20.78 -13.27
CA LYS A 181 21.16 21.35 -12.47
C LYS A 181 20.73 22.43 -11.47
N ARG A 182 19.48 22.92 -11.50
CA ARG A 182 19.01 23.92 -10.54
C ARG A 182 18.75 23.31 -9.16
N SER A 183 19.22 24.00 -8.13
CA SER A 183 18.94 23.63 -6.74
C SER A 183 17.44 23.74 -6.44
N LEU A 184 16.98 22.98 -5.43
CA LEU A 184 15.60 23.03 -4.96
C LEU A 184 15.17 24.43 -4.51
N GLN A 185 16.12 25.22 -3.98
CA GLN A 185 15.87 26.58 -3.52
C GLN A 185 15.61 27.54 -4.69
N GLU A 186 16.42 27.47 -5.75
CA GLU A 186 16.22 28.29 -6.95
C GLU A 186 14.93 27.91 -7.68
N ALA A 187 14.57 26.62 -7.70
CA ALA A 187 13.30 26.17 -8.25
C ALA A 187 12.11 26.72 -7.44
N ALA A 188 12.20 26.71 -6.11
CA ALA A 188 11.18 27.28 -5.24
C ALA A 188 11.06 28.80 -5.41
N GLN A 189 12.19 29.51 -5.55
CA GLN A 189 12.20 30.95 -5.78
C GLN A 189 11.56 31.32 -7.12
N ASN A 190 11.87 30.59 -8.19
CA ASN A 190 11.25 30.80 -9.50
C ASN A 190 9.72 30.59 -9.46
N ILE A 191 9.24 29.61 -8.70
CA ILE A 191 7.81 29.41 -8.46
C ILE A 191 7.19 30.62 -7.77
N LEU A 192 7.84 31.16 -6.73
CA LEU A 192 7.36 32.34 -6.02
C LEU A 192 7.32 33.56 -6.95
N ASP A 193 8.35 33.78 -7.75
CA ASP A 193 8.45 34.91 -8.68
C ASP A 193 7.41 34.84 -9.81
N GLN A 194 7.03 33.65 -10.26
CA GLN A 194 5.98 33.46 -11.28
C GLN A 194 4.56 33.59 -10.72
N ILE A 195 4.33 33.12 -9.49
CA ILE A 195 3.01 33.16 -8.87
C ILE A 195 2.72 34.56 -8.33
N PHE A 196 3.73 35.24 -7.81
CA PHE A 196 3.63 36.59 -7.27
C PHE A 196 4.40 37.53 -8.19
N HIS A 197 3.72 38.10 -9.19
CA HIS A 197 4.29 39.19 -9.97
C HIS A 197 4.67 40.33 -9.01
N SER A 198 5.96 40.66 -8.97
CA SER A 198 6.42 41.85 -8.26
C SER A 198 5.70 43.06 -8.86
N PRO A 199 5.01 43.90 -8.06
CA PRO A 199 4.36 45.09 -8.59
C PRO A 199 5.42 45.98 -9.25
N ALA A 200 5.14 46.44 -10.47
CA ALA A 200 6.05 47.26 -11.27
C ALA A 200 6.41 48.62 -10.62
N ILE A 201 5.80 48.94 -9.48
CA ILE A 201 6.05 50.15 -8.71
C ILE A 201 6.53 49.71 -7.32
N PRO A 202 7.73 50.13 -6.87
CA PRO A 202 8.14 49.91 -5.50
C PRO A 202 7.20 50.69 -4.58
N THR A 203 6.28 50.00 -3.92
CA THR A 203 5.45 50.60 -2.87
C THR A 203 6.36 51.02 -1.73
N ASN A 204 6.60 52.31 -1.61
CA ASN A 204 7.36 52.89 -0.51
C ASN A 204 6.47 52.90 0.74
N TYR A 205 6.61 51.88 1.58
CA TYR A 205 5.85 51.70 2.82
C TYR A 205 6.13 52.79 3.87
N ASN A 206 7.09 53.70 3.61
CA ASN A 206 7.42 54.80 4.50
C ASN A 206 6.56 56.07 4.29
N LEU A 207 5.68 56.10 3.29
CA LEU A 207 4.88 57.30 2.94
C LEU A 207 3.39 57.19 3.25
N THR A 208 2.91 56.08 3.79
CA THR A 208 1.51 55.94 4.21
C THR A 208 1.42 55.94 5.73
N THR A 209 1.58 57.12 6.34
CA THR A 209 1.03 57.34 7.68
C THR A 209 -0.50 57.31 7.53
N SER A 210 -1.08 56.11 7.64
CA SER A 210 -2.52 55.96 7.72
C SER A 210 -3.01 56.76 8.92
N THR A 211 -3.73 57.85 8.67
CA THR A 211 -4.40 58.66 9.69
C THR A 211 -5.67 57.98 10.22
N GLN A 212 -5.89 56.70 9.88
CA GLN A 212 -7.01 55.94 10.43
C GLN A 212 -6.67 55.44 11.83
N PRO A 213 -7.58 55.60 12.80
CA PRO A 213 -7.40 55.03 14.13
C PRO A 213 -7.20 53.50 14.00
N PRO A 214 -6.35 52.91 14.86
CA PRO A 214 -6.09 51.48 14.83
C PRO A 214 -7.40 50.70 14.95
N ASP A 215 -7.59 49.73 14.05
CA ASP A 215 -8.73 48.82 14.12
C ASP A 215 -8.79 48.17 15.51
N PRO A 216 -9.98 48.07 16.12
CA PRO A 216 -10.12 47.39 17.40
C PRO A 216 -9.64 45.94 17.25
N PRO A 217 -8.97 45.39 18.28
CA PRO A 217 -8.45 44.03 18.24
C PRO A 217 -9.58 43.04 17.94
N PHE A 218 -9.27 42.05 17.08
CA PHE A 218 -10.19 40.98 16.72
C PHE A 218 -10.81 40.37 17.97
N SER A 219 -12.10 40.65 18.17
CA SER A 219 -12.87 40.04 19.25
C SER A 219 -12.99 38.54 18.97
N PRO A 220 -12.64 37.64 19.91
CA PRO A 220 -12.86 36.23 19.73
C PRO A 220 -14.37 35.99 19.61
N LYS A 221 -14.81 35.52 18.45
CA LYS A 221 -16.19 35.06 18.25
C LYS A 221 -16.48 34.01 19.33
N LYS A 222 -17.32 34.35 20.31
CA LYS A 222 -17.95 33.36 21.18
C LYS A 222 -18.71 32.40 20.29
N SER A 223 -18.25 31.16 20.25
CA SER A 223 -19.04 30.02 19.80
C SER A 223 -20.33 29.99 20.60
N ARG A 224 -21.46 30.29 19.94
CA ARG A 224 -22.78 30.06 20.50
C ARG A 224 -23.10 28.58 20.25
N TRP A 225 -23.42 27.91 21.36
CA TRP A 225 -23.87 26.53 21.49
C TRP A 225 -25.02 26.18 20.55
#